data_AF-B0BSP7-F1
#
_entry.id   AF-B0BSP7-F1
#
_cell.length_a   1.000
_cell.length_b   1.000
_cell.length_c   1.000
_cell.angle_alpha   90.00
_cell.angle_beta   90.00
_cell.angle_gamma   90.00
#
_symmetry.space_group_name_H-M   'P 1'
#
loop_
_entity.id
_entity.type
_entity.pdbx_description
1 polymer ?
#
loop_
_entity_poly.entity_id
_entity_poly.type
_entity_poly.pdbx_seq_one_letter_code
_entity_poly.pdbx_strand_id
1 'polypeptide(L)'
;MSEITFEQYLALLVEEQDSAATPFEWLTILRKYDEIIRLLPDKAVLYHNRCTVLQNLGLYQLALKDINKAVELAPNYAIAWCNKAMLHNLLGDYSQGWQAYEWRWQTGLPAFEPLEINIPQWQGENIGNAKILFHVEQGFGDNIQFVRYALEMKRQGLNVVVLNHSGIENLLNDNLAQHGIETMRNGGRVSGLAYHLPMLSAPLVFGCTLENIPYSNGYLQAQPEFLAKWQEKITACSKRQRLKIGVVWAGSAKHNRNASRSLPFELFSQLFALDADFHCLQKELNETDYKRSDLFENLHIWQQDIGDFSDTAALIAQMDLVISVDTSVAHLAAAMSKPTWVMLSYHPDFRWLLTRQDSPWYDSVKLFRQDASLNWQSVIKNIQQQLQHILKENT
;
A
#
# COMPACT_ATOMS: atom_id res chain seq x y z
N MET A 1 10.49 -4.41 47.79
CA MET A 1 10.43 -4.11 46.36
C MET A 1 9.00 -4.40 45.94
N SER A 2 8.23 -3.39 45.51
CA SER A 2 6.83 -3.59 45.15
C SER A 2 6.72 -4.57 43.98
N GLU A 3 5.89 -5.60 44.14
CA GLU A 3 5.53 -6.50 43.04
C GLU A 3 4.87 -5.68 41.93
N ILE A 4 5.46 -5.70 40.75
CA ILE A 4 4.91 -5.10 39.54
C ILE A 4 3.65 -5.88 39.13
N THR A 5 2.56 -5.19 38.76
CA THR A 5 1.34 -5.87 38.29
C THR A 5 1.54 -6.46 36.88
N PHE A 6 0.66 -7.39 36.47
CA PHE A 6 0.68 -7.93 35.10
C PHE A 6 0.59 -6.81 34.06
N GLU A 7 -0.29 -5.84 34.25
CA GLU A 7 -0.52 -4.72 33.34
C GLU A 7 0.71 -3.82 33.24
N GLN A 8 1.38 -3.57 34.37
CA GLN A 8 2.61 -2.79 34.41
C GLN A 8 3.75 -3.52 33.70
N TYR A 9 3.91 -4.83 33.94
CA TYR A 9 4.93 -5.63 33.26
C TYR A 9 4.66 -5.70 31.75
N LEU A 10 3.41 -5.92 31.36
CA LEU A 10 3.01 -5.95 29.96
C LEU A 10 3.29 -4.61 29.27
N ALA A 11 3.01 -3.48 29.93
CA ALA A 11 3.29 -2.14 29.39
C ALA A 11 4.80 -1.95 29.14
N LEU A 12 5.66 -2.33 30.10
CA LEU A 12 7.11 -2.27 29.91
C LEU A 12 7.58 -3.17 28.76
N LEU A 13 7.05 -4.39 28.66
CA LEU A 13 7.41 -5.30 27.57
C LEU A 13 6.95 -4.77 26.20
N VAL A 14 5.80 -4.09 26.13
CA VAL A 14 5.33 -3.42 24.92
C VAL A 14 6.21 -2.21 24.56
N GLU A 15 6.67 -1.44 25.54
CA GLU A 15 7.60 -0.32 25.29
C GLU A 15 8.95 -0.81 24.76
N GLU A 16 9.49 -1.88 25.35
CA GLU A 16 10.68 -2.56 24.82
C GLU A 16 10.44 -3.09 23.40
N GLN A 17 9.26 -3.66 23.15
CA GLN A 17 8.85 -4.09 21.83
C GLN A 17 8.88 -2.92 20.86
N ASP A 18 8.19 -1.83 21.14
CA ASP A 18 8.07 -0.69 20.21
C ASP A 18 9.42 0.00 19.94
N SER A 19 10.39 -0.16 20.83
CA SER A 19 11.74 0.41 20.70
C SER A 19 12.74 -0.48 19.96
N ALA A 20 12.44 -1.77 19.79
CA ALA A 20 13.38 -2.71 19.17
C ALA A 20 13.49 -2.48 17.65
N ALA A 21 14.71 -2.63 17.14
CA ALA A 21 15.03 -2.37 15.74
C ALA A 21 15.84 -3.49 15.08
N THR A 22 16.38 -4.41 15.88
CA THR A 22 17.27 -5.48 15.40
C THR A 22 16.69 -6.87 15.64
N PRO A 23 17.04 -7.87 14.80
CA PRO A 23 16.65 -9.26 15.05
C PRO A 23 17.05 -9.79 16.43
N PHE A 24 18.17 -9.31 16.98
CA PHE A 24 18.65 -9.73 18.30
C PHE A 24 17.75 -9.21 19.44
N GLU A 25 17.34 -7.95 19.38
CA GLU A 25 16.38 -7.38 20.34
C GLU A 25 15.04 -8.12 20.27
N TRP A 26 14.53 -8.38 19.05
CA TRP A 26 13.32 -9.16 18.86
C TRP A 26 13.38 -10.57 19.43
N LEU A 27 14.51 -11.27 19.28
CA LEU A 27 14.71 -12.60 19.89
C LEU A 27 14.73 -12.52 21.42
N THR A 28 15.23 -11.43 22.00
CA THR A 28 15.23 -11.23 23.44
C THR A 28 13.81 -11.00 23.97
N ILE A 29 13.02 -10.17 23.28
CA ILE A 29 11.61 -9.91 23.60
C ILE A 29 10.78 -11.20 23.41
N LEU A 30 11.04 -11.98 22.36
CA LEU A 30 10.36 -13.26 22.12
C LEU A 30 10.52 -14.21 23.32
N ARG A 31 11.72 -14.32 23.89
CA ARG A 31 11.96 -15.14 25.09
C ARG A 31 11.18 -14.66 26.30
N LYS A 32 11.06 -13.34 26.50
CA LYS A 32 10.24 -12.76 27.57
C LYS A 32 8.77 -13.13 27.39
N TYR A 33 8.24 -13.07 26.17
CA TYR A 33 6.88 -13.54 25.88
C TYR A 33 6.71 -15.04 26.14
N ASP A 34 7.68 -15.88 25.76
CA ASP A 34 7.65 -17.33 26.03
C ASP A 34 7.64 -17.67 27.52
N GLU A 35 8.34 -16.87 28.34
CA GLU A 35 8.34 -17.01 29.80
C GLU A 35 6.98 -16.62 30.40
N ILE A 36 6.46 -15.43 30.08
CA ILE A 36 5.18 -14.99 30.66
C ILE A 36 3.98 -15.82 30.17
N ILE A 37 3.99 -16.31 28.93
CA ILE A 37 2.93 -17.19 28.43
C ILE A 37 2.92 -18.53 29.19
N ARG A 38 4.09 -19.05 29.61
CA ARG A 38 4.14 -20.26 30.46
C ARG A 38 3.50 -20.04 31.83
N LEU A 39 3.56 -18.82 32.35
CA LEU A 39 2.96 -18.46 33.64
C LEU A 39 1.47 -18.11 33.51
N LEU A 40 1.08 -17.48 32.40
CA LEU A 40 -0.25 -16.93 32.16
C LEU A 40 -0.79 -17.36 30.77
N PRO A 41 -1.04 -18.67 30.56
CA PRO A 41 -1.34 -19.23 29.24
C PRO A 41 -2.72 -18.85 28.67
N ASP A 42 -3.59 -18.22 29.46
CA ASP A 42 -4.95 -17.84 29.13
C ASP A 42 -5.10 -16.36 28.72
N LYS A 43 -4.01 -15.59 28.72
CA LYS A 43 -4.04 -14.17 28.34
C LYS A 43 -3.88 -13.97 26.83
N ALA A 44 -4.98 -13.73 26.12
CA ALA A 44 -5.02 -13.49 24.67
C ALA A 44 -4.03 -12.41 24.18
N VAL A 45 -3.87 -11.32 24.95
CA VAL A 45 -2.97 -10.20 24.62
C VAL A 45 -1.50 -10.63 24.50
N LEU A 46 -1.06 -11.65 25.25
CA LEU A 46 0.32 -12.13 25.18
C LEU A 46 0.61 -12.80 23.83
N TYR A 47 -0.30 -13.64 23.35
CA TYR A 47 -0.19 -14.26 22.04
C TYR A 47 -0.29 -13.23 20.91
N HIS A 48 -1.20 -12.26 21.04
CA HIS A 48 -1.29 -11.16 20.09
C HIS A 48 0.01 -10.37 19.97
N ASN A 49 0.63 -10.00 21.10
CA ASN A 49 1.86 -9.22 21.06
C ASN A 49 3.08 -10.08 20.63
N ARG A 50 3.17 -11.33 21.08
CA ARG A 50 4.21 -12.26 20.59
C ARG A 50 4.08 -12.51 19.09
N CYS A 51 2.86 -12.58 18.55
CA CYS A 51 2.60 -12.62 17.12
C CYS A 51 3.24 -11.43 16.37
N THR A 52 3.14 -10.21 16.90
CA THR A 52 3.81 -9.03 16.32
C THR A 52 5.33 -9.18 16.31
N VAL A 53 5.93 -9.68 17.39
CA VAL A 53 7.38 -9.97 17.46
C VAL A 53 7.78 -11.04 16.45
N LEU A 54 7.00 -12.10 16.32
CA LEU A 54 7.23 -13.17 15.34
C LEU A 54 7.13 -12.65 13.91
N GLN A 55 6.22 -11.71 13.63
CA GLN A 55 6.15 -11.02 12.33
C GLN A 55 7.44 -10.24 12.04
N ASN A 56 7.95 -9.48 13.02
CA ASN A 56 9.21 -8.74 12.89
C ASN A 56 10.45 -9.64 12.74
N LEU A 57 10.34 -10.92 13.12
CA LEU A 57 11.37 -11.93 12.86
C LEU A 57 11.17 -12.68 11.53
N GLY A 58 10.09 -12.40 10.79
CA GLY A 58 9.73 -13.13 9.57
C GLY A 58 9.19 -14.54 9.83
N LEU A 59 8.84 -14.87 11.08
CA LEU A 59 8.34 -16.18 11.51
C LEU A 59 6.81 -16.26 11.36
N TYR A 60 6.31 -15.98 10.16
CA TYR A 60 4.88 -15.78 9.87
C TYR A 60 3.98 -16.98 10.22
N GLN A 61 4.47 -18.20 10.04
CA GLN A 61 3.72 -19.41 10.40
C GLN A 61 3.54 -19.57 11.92
N LEU A 62 4.54 -19.14 12.70
CA LEU A 62 4.40 -19.11 14.16
C LEU A 62 3.50 -17.95 14.59
N ALA A 63 3.62 -16.79 13.96
CA ALA A 63 2.73 -15.66 14.19
C ALA A 63 1.25 -16.03 13.93
N LEU A 64 0.99 -16.81 12.88
CA LEU A 64 -0.36 -17.30 12.57
C LEU A 64 -0.90 -18.26 13.66
N LYS A 65 -0.05 -19.11 14.24
CA LYS A 65 -0.45 -19.96 15.39
C LYS A 65 -0.84 -19.10 16.59
N ASP A 66 -0.04 -18.10 16.91
CA ASP A 66 -0.28 -17.21 18.04
C ASP A 66 -1.54 -16.37 17.87
N ILE A 67 -1.74 -15.79 16.68
CA ILE A 67 -2.94 -14.98 16.46
C ILE A 67 -4.22 -15.81 16.49
N ASN A 68 -4.15 -17.06 16.01
CA ASN A 68 -5.24 -18.02 16.13
C ASN A 68 -5.54 -18.33 17.60
N LYS A 69 -4.50 -18.50 18.44
CA LYS A 69 -4.72 -18.69 19.88
C LYS A 69 -5.30 -17.46 20.56
N ALA A 70 -4.88 -16.26 20.16
CA ALA A 70 -5.41 -15.01 20.70
C ALA A 70 -6.93 -14.87 20.44
N VAL A 71 -7.39 -15.13 19.21
CA VAL A 71 -8.81 -15.06 18.87
C VAL A 71 -9.63 -16.22 19.45
N GLU A 72 -9.02 -17.39 19.69
CA GLU A 72 -9.66 -18.50 20.41
C GLU A 72 -9.93 -18.13 21.88
N LEU A 73 -8.94 -17.54 22.55
CA LEU A 73 -9.04 -17.13 23.96
C LEU A 73 -9.96 -15.92 24.15
N ALA A 74 -9.97 -14.99 23.19
CA ALA A 74 -10.80 -13.80 23.23
C ALA A 74 -11.46 -13.55 21.86
N PRO A 75 -12.62 -14.20 21.59
CA PRO A 75 -13.30 -14.09 20.29
C PRO A 75 -13.71 -12.66 19.90
N ASN A 76 -13.91 -11.77 20.87
CA ASN A 76 -14.27 -10.36 20.61
C ASN A 76 -13.05 -9.43 20.52
N TYR A 77 -11.82 -9.97 20.47
CA TYR A 77 -10.61 -9.16 20.41
C TYR A 77 -10.34 -8.66 18.99
N ALA A 78 -11.05 -7.61 18.59
CA ALA A 78 -11.09 -7.11 17.22
C ALA A 78 -9.71 -6.81 16.58
N ILE A 79 -8.76 -6.27 17.36
CA ILE A 79 -7.41 -6.00 16.86
C ILE A 79 -6.65 -7.30 16.50
N ALA A 80 -6.89 -8.39 17.25
CA ALA A 80 -6.28 -9.68 16.95
C ALA A 80 -6.87 -10.28 15.66
N TRP A 81 -8.17 -10.09 15.42
CA TRP A 81 -8.79 -10.45 14.14
C TRP A 81 -8.23 -9.64 12.96
N CYS A 82 -7.99 -8.33 13.15
CA CYS A 82 -7.36 -7.51 12.11
C CYS A 82 -5.93 -7.98 11.80
N ASN A 83 -5.13 -8.28 12.83
CA ASN A 83 -3.79 -8.83 12.63
C ASN A 83 -3.83 -10.21 11.97
N LYS A 84 -4.80 -11.05 12.32
CA LYS A 84 -5.05 -12.33 11.64
C LYS A 84 -5.38 -12.11 10.16
N ALA A 85 -6.25 -11.16 9.84
CA ALA A 85 -6.59 -10.80 8.48
C ALA A 85 -5.37 -10.41 7.65
N MET A 86 -4.54 -9.51 8.20
CA MET A 86 -3.31 -9.05 7.56
C MET A 86 -2.31 -10.20 7.33
N LEU A 87 -2.19 -11.12 8.28
CA LEU A 87 -1.34 -12.31 8.14
C LEU A 87 -1.84 -13.27 7.05
N HIS A 88 -3.14 -13.60 7.04
CA HIS A 88 -3.70 -14.45 5.99
C HIS A 88 -3.52 -13.80 4.61
N ASN A 89 -3.82 -12.50 4.48
CA ASN A 89 -3.60 -11.76 3.25
C ASN A 89 -2.13 -11.77 2.82
N LEU A 90 -1.19 -11.54 3.74
CA LEU A 90 0.25 -11.55 3.45
C LEU A 90 0.75 -12.93 2.99
N LEU A 91 0.14 -13.99 3.50
CA LEU A 91 0.42 -15.38 3.13
C LEU A 91 -0.33 -15.85 1.87
N GLY A 92 -1.17 -14.99 1.28
CA GLY A 92 -1.94 -15.28 0.07
C GLY A 92 -3.27 -15.99 0.29
N ASP A 93 -3.68 -16.20 1.55
CA ASP A 93 -4.99 -16.75 1.92
C ASP A 93 -6.03 -15.63 2.01
N TYR A 94 -6.37 -15.08 0.85
CA TYR A 94 -7.31 -13.95 0.74
C TYR A 94 -8.71 -14.28 1.24
N SER A 95 -9.17 -15.53 1.08
CA SER A 95 -10.49 -15.92 1.56
C SER A 95 -10.63 -15.72 3.07
N GLN A 96 -9.68 -16.26 3.85
CA GLN A 96 -9.68 -16.06 5.31
C GLN A 96 -9.33 -14.62 5.69
N GLY A 97 -8.39 -14.01 4.95
CA GLY A 97 -7.92 -12.67 5.23
C GLY A 97 -9.04 -11.62 5.11
N TRP A 98 -9.78 -11.59 4.00
CA TRP A 98 -10.88 -10.64 3.81
C TRP A 98 -12.03 -10.85 4.79
N GLN A 99 -12.35 -12.10 5.12
CA GLN A 99 -13.39 -12.39 6.12
C GLN A 99 -13.01 -11.85 7.50
N ALA A 100 -11.77 -12.07 7.94
CA ALA A 100 -11.28 -11.56 9.20
C ALA A 100 -11.14 -10.02 9.20
N TYR A 101 -10.93 -9.40 8.05
CA TYR A 101 -10.70 -7.96 7.93
C TYR A 101 -11.93 -7.10 8.26
N GLU A 102 -13.14 -7.66 8.19
CA GLU A 102 -14.37 -6.96 8.62
C GLU A 102 -14.40 -6.65 10.12
N TRP A 103 -13.55 -7.30 10.93
CA TRP A 103 -13.40 -6.95 12.35
C TRP A 103 -12.78 -5.57 12.57
N ARG A 104 -12.23 -4.92 11.53
CA ARG A 104 -11.67 -3.56 11.62
C ARG A 104 -12.66 -2.55 12.18
N TRP A 105 -13.95 -2.72 11.87
CA TRP A 105 -15.05 -1.88 12.36
C TRP A 105 -15.25 -1.96 13.88
N GLN A 106 -14.72 -2.98 14.55
CA GLN A 106 -14.85 -3.18 15.99
C GLN A 106 -13.58 -2.80 16.77
N THR A 107 -12.54 -2.31 16.10
CA THR A 107 -11.25 -2.00 16.74
C THR A 107 -11.24 -0.68 17.51
N GLY A 108 -12.11 0.27 17.15
CA GLY A 108 -12.06 1.64 17.67
C GLY A 108 -10.83 2.44 17.24
N LEU A 109 -10.08 1.98 16.23
CA LEU A 109 -8.94 2.72 15.70
C LEU A 109 -9.42 3.89 14.82
N PRO A 110 -8.83 5.10 14.95
CA PRO A 110 -9.19 6.25 14.12
C PRO A 110 -9.08 5.99 12.61
N ALA A 111 -8.15 5.12 12.20
CA ALA A 111 -7.97 4.74 10.80
C ALA A 111 -9.16 3.97 10.19
N PHE A 112 -10.05 3.41 11.03
CA PHE A 112 -11.23 2.63 10.62
C PHE A 112 -12.53 3.26 11.11
N GLU A 113 -12.53 4.54 11.46
CA GLU A 113 -13.76 5.26 11.78
C GLU A 113 -14.70 5.23 10.55
N PRO A 114 -15.93 4.69 10.69
CA PRO A 114 -16.86 4.61 9.58
C PRO A 114 -17.37 6.00 9.21
N LEU A 115 -17.62 6.21 7.93
CA LEU A 115 -18.40 7.38 7.49
C LEU A 115 -19.81 7.30 8.07
N GLU A 116 -20.38 8.44 8.46
CA GLU A 116 -21.76 8.55 8.93
C GLU A 116 -22.75 8.27 7.78
N ILE A 117 -23.00 6.98 7.52
CA ILE A 117 -23.85 6.48 6.45
C ILE A 117 -25.02 5.73 7.08
N ASN A 118 -26.24 6.27 6.94
CA ASN A 118 -27.47 5.71 7.54
C ASN A 118 -28.24 4.79 6.57
N ILE A 119 -27.52 4.01 5.76
CA ILE A 119 -28.08 2.99 4.85
C ILE A 119 -27.30 1.68 5.06
N PRO A 120 -27.89 0.49 4.81
CA PRO A 120 -27.23 -0.78 5.09
C PRO A 120 -26.01 -1.05 4.19
N GLN A 121 -25.00 -1.73 4.75
CA GLN A 121 -23.87 -2.25 3.96
C GLN A 121 -24.33 -3.43 3.11
N TRP A 122 -24.09 -3.36 1.79
CA TRP A 122 -24.35 -4.45 0.86
C TRP A 122 -23.40 -5.62 1.11
N GLN A 123 -23.92 -6.85 1.14
CA GLN A 123 -23.18 -8.07 1.46
C GLN A 123 -23.01 -9.01 0.26
N GLY A 124 -23.40 -8.57 -0.95
CA GLY A 124 -23.36 -9.38 -2.17
C GLY A 124 -24.70 -10.03 -2.54
N GLU A 125 -25.77 -9.75 -1.79
CA GLU A 125 -27.12 -10.21 -2.12
C GLU A 125 -27.65 -9.55 -3.40
N ASN A 126 -28.65 -10.17 -4.05
CA ASN A 126 -29.30 -9.57 -5.22
C ASN A 126 -30.17 -8.38 -4.80
N ILE A 127 -29.81 -7.19 -5.30
CA ILE A 127 -30.48 -5.92 -4.98
C ILE A 127 -31.26 -5.31 -6.16
N GLY A 128 -31.41 -6.05 -7.27
CA GLY A 128 -32.06 -5.54 -8.49
C GLY A 128 -31.41 -4.24 -8.99
N ASN A 129 -32.22 -3.19 -9.17
CA ASN A 129 -31.76 -1.88 -9.66
C ASN A 129 -31.41 -0.89 -8.53
N ALA A 130 -31.34 -1.36 -7.28
CA ALA A 130 -31.02 -0.49 -6.15
C ALA A 130 -29.62 0.12 -6.31
N LYS A 131 -29.48 1.37 -5.84
CA LYS A 131 -28.26 2.15 -6.02
C LYS A 131 -27.32 1.96 -4.83
N ILE A 132 -26.05 1.65 -5.11
CA ILE A 132 -25.00 1.43 -4.09
C ILE A 132 -24.03 2.62 -4.08
N LEU A 133 -23.75 3.15 -2.88
CA LEU A 133 -22.60 4.02 -2.66
C LEU A 133 -21.34 3.17 -2.41
N PHE A 134 -20.43 3.14 -3.38
CA PHE A 134 -19.11 2.56 -3.21
C PHE A 134 -18.13 3.65 -2.76
N HIS A 135 -17.65 3.58 -1.52
CA HIS A 135 -16.95 4.71 -0.93
C HIS A 135 -15.56 4.37 -0.44
N VAL A 136 -14.71 5.38 -0.56
CA VAL A 136 -13.34 5.37 -0.09
C VAL A 136 -13.25 5.06 1.40
N GLU A 137 -12.12 4.48 1.75
CA GLU A 137 -11.63 4.17 3.09
C GLU A 137 -10.10 4.30 3.06
N GLN A 138 -9.45 4.54 4.19
CA GLN A 138 -7.99 4.51 4.37
C GLN A 138 -7.20 5.56 3.57
N GLY A 139 -6.21 5.18 2.76
CA GLY A 139 -5.30 6.09 2.07
C GLY A 139 -5.46 6.10 0.55
N PHE A 140 -4.68 6.96 -0.12
CA PHE A 140 -4.73 7.08 -1.58
C PHE A 140 -4.35 5.79 -2.32
N GLY A 141 -3.37 5.03 -1.82
CA GLY A 141 -2.98 3.74 -2.41
C GLY A 141 -4.13 2.73 -2.38
N ASP A 142 -4.88 2.70 -1.27
CA ASP A 142 -6.06 1.85 -1.11
C ASP A 142 -7.17 2.27 -2.08
N ASN A 143 -7.43 3.58 -2.17
CA ASN A 143 -8.42 4.10 -3.10
C ASN A 143 -8.06 3.74 -4.55
N ILE A 144 -6.80 3.93 -4.97
CA ILE A 144 -6.32 3.54 -6.31
C ILE A 144 -6.52 2.06 -6.53
N GLN A 145 -6.17 1.22 -5.56
CA GLN A 145 -6.22 -0.22 -5.74
C GLN A 145 -7.66 -0.74 -5.83
N PHE A 146 -8.52 -0.33 -4.91
CA PHE A 146 -9.85 -0.92 -4.78
C PHE A 146 -10.94 -0.24 -5.62
N VAL A 147 -10.68 0.96 -6.18
CA VAL A 147 -11.62 1.57 -7.14
C VAL A 147 -11.91 0.68 -8.36
N ARG A 148 -11.01 -0.25 -8.69
CA ARG A 148 -11.23 -1.27 -9.74
C ARG A 148 -12.50 -2.08 -9.54
N TYR A 149 -12.94 -2.28 -8.30
CA TYR A 149 -14.18 -3.00 -8.03
C TYR A 149 -15.41 -2.20 -8.45
N ALA A 150 -15.33 -0.88 -8.60
CA ALA A 150 -16.40 -0.10 -9.23
C ALA A 150 -16.60 -0.52 -10.70
N LEU A 151 -15.51 -0.79 -11.42
CA LEU A 151 -15.57 -1.31 -12.80
C LEU A 151 -16.16 -2.71 -12.82
N GLU A 152 -15.80 -3.56 -11.86
CA GLU A 152 -16.38 -4.90 -11.72
C GLU A 152 -17.88 -4.84 -11.38
N MET A 153 -18.30 -3.96 -10.46
CA MET A 153 -19.70 -3.70 -10.14
C MET A 153 -20.48 -3.26 -11.38
N LYS A 154 -19.94 -2.30 -12.14
CA LYS A 154 -20.54 -1.83 -13.39
C LYS A 154 -20.66 -2.94 -14.42
N ARG A 155 -19.62 -3.78 -14.57
CA ARG A 155 -19.59 -4.94 -15.47
C ARG A 155 -20.67 -5.97 -15.11
N GLN A 156 -20.96 -6.15 -13.83
CA GLN A 156 -22.06 -7.00 -13.34
C GLN A 156 -23.45 -6.34 -13.42
N GLY A 157 -23.55 -5.12 -13.94
CA GLY A 157 -24.81 -4.40 -14.12
C GLY A 157 -25.33 -3.68 -12.87
N LEU A 158 -24.50 -3.54 -11.82
CA LEU A 158 -24.91 -2.83 -10.60
C LEU A 158 -24.97 -1.31 -10.83
N ASN A 159 -25.94 -0.68 -10.18
CA ASN A 159 -26.12 0.77 -10.17
C ASN A 159 -25.22 1.39 -9.09
N VAL A 160 -23.95 1.65 -9.44
CA VAL A 160 -22.92 2.12 -8.52
C VAL A 160 -22.66 3.62 -8.64
N VAL A 161 -22.51 4.26 -7.48
CA VAL A 161 -22.02 5.63 -7.33
C VAL A 161 -20.75 5.60 -6.50
N VAL A 162 -19.68 6.25 -6.97
CA VAL A 162 -18.37 6.20 -6.28
C VAL A 162 -18.07 7.49 -5.53
N LEU A 163 -17.63 7.39 -4.27
CA LEU A 163 -17.03 8.48 -3.50
C LEU A 163 -15.53 8.20 -3.31
N ASN A 164 -14.68 9.08 -3.85
CA ASN A 164 -13.21 8.99 -3.77
C ASN A 164 -12.64 9.99 -2.75
N HIS A 165 -11.39 9.80 -2.31
CA HIS A 165 -10.68 10.81 -1.51
C HIS A 165 -10.53 12.12 -2.29
N SER A 166 -10.70 13.26 -1.62
CA SER A 166 -10.59 14.58 -2.23
C SER A 166 -9.27 14.84 -2.96
N GLY A 167 -8.14 14.32 -2.43
CA GLY A 167 -6.83 14.50 -3.05
C GLY A 167 -6.60 13.73 -4.37
N ILE A 168 -7.48 12.78 -4.72
CA ILE A 168 -7.37 11.94 -5.93
C ILE A 168 -8.66 11.92 -6.78
N GLU A 169 -9.73 12.57 -6.32
CA GLU A 169 -11.05 12.46 -6.93
C GLU A 169 -11.07 12.96 -8.38
N ASN A 170 -10.27 13.96 -8.76
CA ASN A 170 -10.20 14.43 -10.16
C ASN A 170 -9.81 13.31 -11.13
N LEU A 171 -8.68 12.64 -10.87
CA LEU A 171 -8.18 11.54 -11.69
C LEU A 171 -9.17 10.36 -11.72
N LEU A 172 -9.63 9.91 -10.55
CA LEU A 172 -10.47 8.71 -10.47
C LEU A 172 -11.86 8.98 -11.05
N ASN A 173 -12.44 10.15 -10.81
CA ASN A 173 -13.78 10.45 -11.32
C ASN A 173 -13.77 10.57 -12.85
N ASP A 174 -12.73 11.16 -13.43
CA ASP A 174 -12.59 11.21 -14.90
C ASP A 174 -12.55 9.79 -15.51
N ASN A 175 -11.69 8.92 -14.97
CA ASN A 175 -11.58 7.53 -15.42
C ASN A 175 -12.92 6.78 -15.26
N LEU A 176 -13.61 6.93 -14.14
CA LEU A 176 -14.91 6.29 -13.90
C LEU A 176 -16.01 6.81 -14.84
N ALA A 177 -16.00 8.11 -15.16
CA ALA A 177 -16.95 8.71 -16.09
C ALA A 177 -16.84 8.12 -17.51
N GLN A 178 -15.63 7.77 -17.95
CA GLN A 178 -15.40 7.09 -19.23
C GLN A 178 -16.10 5.71 -19.31
N HIS A 179 -16.38 5.09 -18.15
CA HIS A 179 -17.14 3.84 -18.04
C HIS A 179 -18.63 4.05 -17.70
N GLY A 180 -19.10 5.30 -17.71
CA GLY A 180 -20.48 5.64 -17.35
C GLY A 180 -20.84 5.30 -15.91
N ILE A 181 -19.87 5.44 -15.00
CA ILE A 181 -20.07 5.29 -13.54
C ILE A 181 -20.28 6.68 -12.94
N GLU A 182 -21.36 6.83 -12.17
CA GLU A 182 -21.67 8.08 -11.46
C GLU A 182 -20.70 8.27 -10.28
N THR A 183 -20.29 9.50 -10.02
CA THR A 183 -19.36 9.83 -8.93
C THR A 183 -19.93 10.93 -8.05
N MET A 184 -19.72 10.83 -6.74
CA MET A 184 -20.07 11.83 -5.76
C MET A 184 -18.83 12.61 -5.33
N ARG A 185 -18.88 13.95 -5.42
CA ARG A 185 -17.84 14.82 -4.85
C ARG A 185 -17.90 14.81 -3.33
N ASN A 186 -16.76 15.04 -2.69
CA ASN A 186 -16.69 15.21 -1.24
C ASN A 186 -17.61 16.35 -0.76
N GLY A 187 -18.45 16.08 0.25
CA GLY A 187 -19.49 17.01 0.72
C GLY A 187 -20.74 17.10 -0.16
N GLY A 188 -20.78 16.37 -1.28
CA GLY A 188 -21.94 16.25 -2.16
C GLY A 188 -23.06 15.39 -1.58
N ARG A 189 -24.19 15.34 -2.28
CA ARG A 189 -25.33 14.47 -1.96
C ARG A 189 -25.80 13.75 -3.21
N VAL A 190 -26.17 12.48 -3.06
CA VAL A 190 -26.79 11.67 -4.10
C VAL A 190 -28.07 11.07 -3.56
N SER A 191 -29.15 11.19 -4.32
CA SER A 191 -30.47 10.65 -3.95
C SER A 191 -30.62 9.18 -4.36
N GLY A 192 -31.51 8.48 -3.66
CA GLY A 192 -31.90 7.11 -4.01
C GLY A 192 -30.88 6.03 -3.67
N LEU A 193 -29.85 6.34 -2.88
CA LEU A 193 -28.93 5.34 -2.33
C LEU A 193 -29.69 4.39 -1.39
N ALA A 194 -29.56 3.09 -1.64
CA ALA A 194 -30.21 2.05 -0.86
C ALA A 194 -29.19 1.24 -0.03
N TYR A 195 -27.95 1.14 -0.52
CA TYR A 195 -26.87 0.43 0.13
C TYR A 195 -25.56 1.20 0.04
N HIS A 196 -24.59 0.84 0.87
CA HIS A 196 -23.20 1.25 0.70
C HIS A 196 -22.23 0.06 0.74
N LEU A 197 -21.03 0.23 0.21
CA LEU A 197 -19.95 -0.74 0.29
C LEU A 197 -18.62 0.02 0.50
N PRO A 198 -17.94 -0.17 1.64
CA PRO A 198 -16.58 0.31 1.82
C PRO A 198 -15.62 -0.37 0.84
N MET A 199 -14.69 0.38 0.25
CA MET A 199 -13.79 -0.12 -0.79
C MET A 199 -13.03 -1.39 -0.41
N LEU A 200 -12.56 -1.49 0.84
CA LEU A 200 -11.80 -2.66 1.30
C LEU A 200 -12.68 -3.85 1.73
N SER A 201 -14.00 -3.70 1.75
CA SER A 201 -14.95 -4.83 1.91
C SER A 201 -15.30 -5.47 0.56
N ALA A 202 -15.03 -4.81 -0.58
CA ALA A 202 -15.31 -5.36 -1.90
C ALA A 202 -14.61 -6.71 -2.17
N PRO A 203 -13.32 -6.92 -1.84
CA PRO A 203 -12.67 -8.21 -2.04
C PRO A 203 -13.41 -9.38 -1.37
N LEU A 204 -14.00 -9.16 -0.18
CA LEU A 204 -14.81 -10.19 0.49
C LEU A 204 -16.09 -10.50 -0.31
N VAL A 205 -16.84 -9.45 -0.67
CA VAL A 205 -18.12 -9.56 -1.41
C VAL A 205 -17.93 -10.26 -2.76
N PHE A 206 -16.83 -9.96 -3.46
CA PHE A 206 -16.52 -10.54 -4.77
C PHE A 206 -15.74 -11.87 -4.69
N GLY A 207 -15.49 -12.41 -3.49
CA GLY A 207 -14.76 -13.67 -3.33
C GLY A 207 -13.35 -13.61 -3.93
N CYS A 208 -12.63 -12.52 -3.69
CA CYS A 208 -11.28 -12.29 -4.20
C CYS A 208 -10.30 -13.35 -3.68
N THR A 209 -9.56 -13.94 -4.61
CA THR A 209 -8.48 -14.93 -4.45
C THR A 209 -7.29 -14.44 -5.26
N LEU A 210 -6.14 -15.12 -5.20
CA LEU A 210 -4.99 -14.72 -6.01
C LEU A 210 -5.23 -14.91 -7.51
N GLU A 211 -6.17 -15.77 -7.88
CA GLU A 211 -6.43 -16.21 -9.24
C GLU A 211 -7.48 -15.36 -9.98
N ASN A 212 -8.29 -14.57 -9.25
CA ASN A 212 -9.43 -13.85 -9.81
C ASN A 212 -9.43 -12.33 -9.54
N ILE A 213 -8.27 -11.75 -9.23
CA ILE A 213 -8.14 -10.31 -9.05
C ILE A 213 -8.52 -9.60 -10.35
N PRO A 214 -9.48 -8.67 -10.33
CA PRO A 214 -9.91 -8.00 -11.55
C PRO A 214 -8.89 -6.94 -12.01
N TYR A 215 -8.81 -6.72 -13.31
CA TYR A 215 -8.03 -5.63 -13.95
C TYR A 215 -6.54 -5.58 -13.56
N SER A 216 -5.85 -6.74 -13.54
CA SER A 216 -4.40 -6.81 -13.32
C SER A 216 -3.59 -6.10 -14.41
N ASN A 217 -4.16 -5.96 -15.60
CA ASN A 217 -3.57 -5.37 -16.80
C ASN A 217 -3.84 -3.86 -16.95
N GLY A 218 -4.28 -3.19 -15.89
CA GLY A 218 -4.47 -1.73 -15.82
C GLY A 218 -5.91 -1.27 -16.05
N TYR A 219 -6.24 -0.13 -15.45
CA TYR A 219 -7.58 0.44 -15.39
C TYR A 219 -7.61 1.96 -15.15
N LEU A 220 -6.45 2.63 -15.15
CA LEU A 220 -6.36 4.08 -15.05
C LEU A 220 -5.55 4.66 -16.20
N GLN A 221 -5.92 5.86 -16.62
CA GLN A 221 -5.23 6.65 -17.64
C GLN A 221 -5.11 8.10 -17.18
N ALA A 222 -4.08 8.78 -17.69
CA ALA A 222 -3.91 10.20 -17.47
C ALA A 222 -4.88 11.02 -18.34
N GLN A 223 -5.37 12.12 -17.79
CA GLN A 223 -6.27 13.03 -18.48
C GLN A 223 -5.54 13.78 -19.62
N PRO A 224 -6.15 13.95 -20.81
CA PRO A 224 -5.50 14.55 -21.98
C PRO A 224 -4.89 15.93 -21.75
N GLU A 225 -5.56 16.79 -20.98
CA GLU A 225 -5.11 18.15 -20.69
C GLU A 225 -3.83 18.17 -19.83
N PHE A 226 -3.70 17.22 -18.90
CA PHE A 226 -2.48 17.08 -18.09
C PHE A 226 -1.35 16.42 -18.88
N LEU A 227 -1.66 15.48 -19.78
CA LEU A 227 -0.68 14.86 -20.66
C LEU A 227 0.08 15.89 -21.50
N ALA A 228 -0.61 16.85 -22.10
CA ALA A 228 0.01 17.91 -22.90
C ALA A 228 0.96 18.78 -22.05
N LYS A 229 0.52 19.22 -20.87
CA LYS A 229 1.34 19.99 -19.91
C LYS A 229 2.65 19.27 -19.59
N TRP A 230 2.58 17.98 -19.27
CA TRP A 230 3.76 17.21 -18.87
C TRP A 230 4.65 16.83 -20.06
N GLN A 231 4.08 16.55 -21.22
CA GLN A 231 4.86 16.29 -22.42
C GLN A 231 5.77 17.49 -22.78
N GLU A 232 5.27 18.72 -22.65
CA GLU A 232 6.05 19.94 -22.87
C GLU A 232 7.22 20.05 -21.87
N LYS A 233 6.92 19.95 -20.56
CA LYS A 233 7.94 20.02 -19.49
C LYS A 233 9.04 18.97 -19.64
N ILE A 234 8.65 17.72 -19.93
CA ILE A 234 9.60 16.61 -20.08
C ILE A 234 10.43 16.77 -21.35
N THR A 235 9.84 17.20 -22.46
CA THR A 235 10.60 17.43 -23.70
C THR A 235 11.63 18.57 -23.55
N ALA A 236 11.37 19.55 -22.69
CA ALA A 236 12.27 20.67 -22.45
C ALA A 236 13.54 20.30 -21.66
N CYS A 237 13.51 19.23 -20.86
CA CYS A 237 14.61 18.86 -19.96
C CYS A 237 15.25 17.49 -20.28
N SER A 238 14.51 16.55 -20.87
CA SER A 238 15.02 15.21 -21.17
C SER A 238 15.67 15.14 -22.54
N LYS A 239 16.78 14.38 -22.63
CA LYS A 239 17.42 14.08 -23.91
C LYS A 239 16.61 12.99 -24.61
N ARG A 240 16.17 13.24 -25.85
CA ARG A 240 15.25 12.36 -26.61
C ARG A 240 15.66 10.87 -26.71
N GLN A 241 16.94 10.54 -26.54
CA GLN A 241 17.47 9.18 -26.65
C GLN A 241 17.67 8.48 -25.30
N ARG A 242 17.51 9.19 -24.18
CA ARG A 242 17.67 8.60 -22.84
C ARG A 242 16.37 8.00 -22.34
N LEU A 243 16.51 6.87 -21.65
CA LEU A 243 15.41 6.25 -20.91
C LEU A 243 14.94 7.22 -19.81
N LYS A 244 13.63 7.43 -19.71
CA LYS A 244 13.01 8.29 -18.70
C LYS A 244 12.48 7.45 -17.57
N ILE A 245 13.05 7.62 -16.38
CA ILE A 245 12.74 6.80 -15.21
C ILE A 245 12.08 7.68 -14.14
N GLY A 246 10.82 7.40 -13.83
CA GLY A 246 10.13 8.00 -12.69
C GLY A 246 10.63 7.39 -11.39
N VAL A 247 10.96 8.19 -10.38
CA VAL A 247 11.53 7.70 -9.11
C VAL A 247 10.81 8.20 -7.86
N VAL A 248 10.69 7.30 -6.88
CA VAL A 248 10.18 7.56 -5.52
C VAL A 248 10.97 6.73 -4.52
N TRP A 249 11.73 7.36 -3.64
CA TRP A 249 12.56 6.68 -2.64
C TRP A 249 11.99 6.74 -1.22
N ALA A 250 11.03 7.64 -0.97
CA ALA A 250 10.40 7.79 0.34
C ALA A 250 8.88 7.94 0.25
N GLY A 251 8.19 7.39 1.25
CA GLY A 251 6.77 7.62 1.47
C GLY A 251 6.51 8.88 2.31
N SER A 252 5.23 9.13 2.62
CA SER A 252 4.84 10.25 3.48
C SER A 252 5.34 10.08 4.91
N ALA A 253 5.88 11.15 5.49
CA ALA A 253 6.26 11.20 6.91
C ALA A 253 5.08 10.93 7.87
N LYS A 254 3.83 11.10 7.40
CA LYS A 254 2.61 10.81 8.18
C LYS A 254 2.29 9.32 8.28
N HIS A 255 3.01 8.45 7.55
CA HIS A 255 2.76 7.02 7.52
C HIS A 255 3.56 6.29 8.61
N ASN A 256 2.90 5.52 9.47
CA ASN A 256 3.53 4.89 10.65
C ASN A 256 4.73 3.98 10.32
N ARG A 257 4.75 3.33 9.15
CA ARG A 257 5.86 2.50 8.68
C ARG A 257 6.85 3.21 7.75
N ASN A 258 6.83 4.54 7.67
CA ASN A 258 7.63 5.25 6.67
C ASN A 258 9.13 5.00 6.80
N ALA A 259 9.63 4.94 8.03
CA ALA A 259 11.05 4.73 8.31
C ALA A 259 11.57 3.38 7.80
N SER A 260 10.76 2.31 7.86
CA SER A 260 11.17 0.98 7.41
C SER A 260 10.93 0.73 5.93
N ARG A 261 10.05 1.50 5.28
CA ARG A 261 9.72 1.36 3.84
C ARG A 261 10.45 2.35 2.93
N SER A 262 11.09 3.38 3.48
CA SER A 262 11.82 4.40 2.71
C SER A 262 13.31 4.12 2.64
N LEU A 263 13.96 4.59 1.58
CA LEU A 263 15.41 4.55 1.44
C LEU A 263 16.02 5.92 1.76
N PRO A 264 17.19 5.96 2.44
CA PRO A 264 18.01 7.16 2.50
C PRO A 264 18.39 7.63 1.08
N PHE A 265 18.36 8.93 0.85
CA PHE A 265 18.68 9.50 -0.46
C PHE A 265 20.10 9.14 -0.92
N GLU A 266 21.07 9.06 -0.01
CA GLU A 266 22.46 8.69 -0.31
C GLU A 266 22.59 7.30 -0.93
N LEU A 267 21.71 6.39 -0.53
CA LEU A 267 21.70 5.04 -1.06
C LEU A 267 20.96 4.98 -2.40
N PHE A 268 19.82 5.67 -2.50
CA PHE A 268 19.04 5.71 -3.73
C PHE A 268 19.76 6.46 -4.86
N SER A 269 20.52 7.51 -4.53
CA SER A 269 21.22 8.35 -5.50
C SER A 269 22.33 7.63 -6.27
N GLN A 270 22.74 6.44 -5.82
CA GLN A 270 23.62 5.55 -6.57
C GLN A 270 23.00 5.16 -7.94
N LEU A 271 21.68 5.22 -8.10
CA LEU A 271 21.01 4.99 -9.39
C LEU A 271 21.27 6.11 -10.40
N PHE A 272 21.50 7.33 -9.94
CA PHE A 272 21.68 8.50 -10.82
C PHE A 272 23.04 8.50 -11.54
N ALA A 273 23.95 7.60 -11.19
CA ALA A 273 25.18 7.37 -11.95
C ALA A 273 24.96 6.69 -13.31
N LEU A 274 23.74 6.20 -13.60
CA LEU A 274 23.39 5.55 -14.85
C LEU A 274 23.01 6.57 -15.93
N ASP A 275 23.24 6.23 -17.20
CA ASP A 275 22.94 7.08 -18.36
C ASP A 275 21.44 7.07 -18.72
N ALA A 276 20.63 7.59 -17.80
CA ALA A 276 19.19 7.76 -17.92
C ALA A 276 18.78 9.13 -17.34
N ASP A 277 17.61 9.62 -17.74
CA ASP A 277 17.01 10.83 -17.16
C ASP A 277 15.99 10.41 -16.09
N PHE A 278 16.21 10.84 -14.85
CA PHE A 278 15.41 10.48 -13.69
C PHE A 278 14.46 11.64 -13.34
N HIS A 279 13.19 11.32 -13.09
CA HIS A 279 12.17 12.30 -12.75
C HIS A 279 11.55 11.94 -11.39
N CYS A 280 11.74 12.80 -10.39
CA CYS A 280 11.17 12.58 -9.08
C CYS A 280 9.65 12.76 -9.09
N LEU A 281 8.93 11.71 -8.70
CA LEU A 281 7.46 11.69 -8.65
C LEU A 281 6.92 11.98 -7.24
N GLN A 282 7.79 12.32 -6.28
CA GLN A 282 7.38 12.70 -4.93
C GLN A 282 6.82 14.13 -4.92
N LYS A 283 5.58 14.27 -4.48
CA LYS A 283 4.95 15.59 -4.27
C LYS A 283 5.61 16.39 -3.15
N GLU A 284 6.14 15.72 -2.13
CA GLU A 284 6.81 16.35 -0.99
C GLU A 284 8.20 15.72 -0.83
N LEU A 285 9.25 16.54 -0.96
CA LEU A 285 10.62 16.19 -0.56
C LEU A 285 10.99 16.97 0.70
N ASN A 286 11.76 16.33 1.58
CA ASN A 286 12.39 17.08 2.67
C ASN A 286 13.48 18.01 2.10
N GLU A 287 13.77 19.10 2.80
CA GLU A 287 14.74 20.12 2.34
C GLU A 287 16.14 19.56 2.11
N THR A 288 16.54 18.52 2.85
CA THR A 288 17.88 17.94 2.76
C THR A 288 18.04 17.20 1.44
N ASP A 289 17.07 16.36 1.08
CA ASP A 289 17.06 15.63 -0.20
C ASP A 289 16.93 16.60 -1.38
N TYR A 290 16.10 17.64 -1.25
CA TYR A 290 15.97 18.67 -2.28
C TYR A 290 17.30 19.39 -2.56
N LYS A 291 18.05 19.78 -1.52
CA LYS A 291 19.38 20.40 -1.73
C LYS A 291 20.38 19.43 -2.33
N ARG A 292 20.29 18.15 -1.99
CA ARG A 292 21.19 17.11 -2.51
C ARG A 292 20.88 16.72 -3.95
N SER A 293 19.64 16.93 -4.42
CA SER A 293 19.31 16.67 -5.83
C SER A 293 20.05 17.58 -6.81
N ASP A 294 20.47 18.78 -6.39
CA ASP A 294 21.26 19.71 -7.22
C ASP A 294 22.62 19.13 -7.64
N LEU A 295 23.08 18.05 -7.00
CA LEU A 295 24.32 17.35 -7.35
C LEU A 295 24.19 16.46 -8.59
N PHE A 296 22.98 16.25 -9.12
CA PHE A 296 22.71 15.30 -10.19
C PHE A 296 22.01 15.99 -11.38
N GLU A 297 22.74 16.23 -12.46
CA GLU A 297 22.22 16.90 -13.67
C GLU A 297 21.10 16.11 -14.37
N ASN A 298 21.05 14.80 -14.16
CA ASN A 298 20.06 13.89 -14.73
C ASN A 298 18.91 13.57 -13.76
N LEU A 299 18.78 14.31 -12.65
CA LEU A 299 17.64 14.20 -11.74
C LEU A 299 16.79 15.47 -11.81
N HIS A 300 15.53 15.31 -12.22
CA HIS A 300 14.57 16.41 -12.32
C HIS A 300 13.55 16.33 -11.20
N ILE A 301 13.43 17.41 -10.41
CA ILE A 301 12.48 17.51 -9.29
C ILE A 301 11.26 18.32 -9.71
N TRP A 302 10.07 17.78 -9.41
CA TRP A 302 8.79 18.32 -9.89
C TRP A 302 7.81 18.71 -8.76
N GLN A 303 8.25 18.70 -7.50
CA GLN A 303 7.36 18.89 -6.35
C GLN A 303 6.47 20.14 -6.40
N GLN A 304 6.96 21.23 -7.02
CA GLN A 304 6.22 22.49 -7.14
C GLN A 304 5.19 22.48 -8.28
N ASP A 305 5.34 21.58 -9.24
CA ASP A 305 4.50 21.47 -10.43
C ASP A 305 3.40 20.41 -10.31
N ILE A 306 3.51 19.51 -9.32
CA ILE A 306 2.55 18.45 -9.02
C ILE A 306 1.44 19.00 -8.12
N GLY A 307 0.30 19.33 -8.72
CA GLY A 307 -0.90 19.76 -7.98
C GLY A 307 -1.59 18.59 -7.27
N ASP A 308 -2.04 17.61 -8.05
CA ASP A 308 -2.73 16.42 -7.55
C ASP A 308 -2.29 15.14 -8.28
N PHE A 309 -3.04 14.06 -8.11
CA PHE A 309 -2.73 12.81 -8.79
C PHE A 309 -2.99 12.83 -10.30
N SER A 310 -3.73 13.79 -10.85
CA SER A 310 -3.86 13.96 -12.31
C SER A 310 -2.53 14.41 -12.91
N ASP A 311 -1.82 15.33 -12.24
CA ASP A 311 -0.43 15.66 -12.60
C ASP A 311 0.50 14.45 -12.45
N THR A 312 0.37 13.71 -11.34
CA THR A 312 1.21 12.53 -11.08
C THR A 312 1.00 11.46 -12.16
N ALA A 313 -0.25 11.18 -12.56
CA ALA A 313 -0.57 10.24 -13.62
C ALA A 313 0.00 10.69 -14.97
N ALA A 314 -0.18 11.97 -15.33
CA ALA A 314 0.34 12.50 -16.58
C ALA A 314 1.88 12.49 -16.62
N LEU A 315 2.55 12.76 -15.50
CA LEU A 315 4.00 12.64 -15.37
C LEU A 315 4.45 11.18 -15.52
N ILE A 316 3.80 10.22 -14.84
CA ILE A 316 4.03 8.77 -15.00
C ILE A 316 3.89 8.35 -16.47
N ALA A 317 2.88 8.87 -17.17
CA ALA A 317 2.64 8.51 -18.57
C ALA A 317 3.83 8.85 -19.48
N GLN A 318 4.61 9.89 -19.16
CA GLN A 318 5.82 10.29 -19.90
C GLN A 318 7.05 9.40 -19.63
N MET A 319 7.00 8.55 -18.60
CA MET A 319 8.12 7.70 -18.20
C MET A 319 8.11 6.39 -18.98
N ASP A 320 9.28 5.79 -19.17
CA ASP A 320 9.42 4.44 -19.72
C ASP A 320 9.32 3.38 -18.61
N LEU A 321 9.77 3.73 -17.41
CA LEU A 321 9.79 2.89 -16.21
C LEU A 321 9.52 3.75 -14.97
N VAL A 322 8.83 3.19 -13.98
CA VAL A 322 8.74 3.78 -12.63
C VAL A 322 9.44 2.88 -11.62
N ILE A 323 10.33 3.45 -10.80
CA ILE A 323 11.00 2.76 -9.69
C ILE A 323 10.56 3.44 -8.39
N SER A 324 9.87 2.71 -7.52
CA SER A 324 9.27 3.27 -6.32
C SER A 324 9.49 2.35 -5.13
N VAL A 325 9.61 2.92 -3.92
CA VAL A 325 9.22 2.16 -2.72
C VAL A 325 7.72 1.93 -2.73
N ASP A 326 7.22 1.05 -1.88
CA ASP A 326 5.79 0.84 -1.71
C ASP A 326 5.07 2.17 -1.35
N THR A 327 4.34 2.77 -2.29
CA THR A 327 3.64 4.07 -2.14
C THR A 327 2.40 4.12 -3.03
N SER A 328 1.56 5.14 -2.85
CA SER A 328 0.44 5.43 -3.78
C SER A 328 0.92 5.66 -5.23
N VAL A 329 2.15 6.15 -5.44
CA VAL A 329 2.71 6.34 -6.79
C VAL A 329 3.02 4.99 -7.45
N ALA A 330 3.53 4.01 -6.68
CA ALA A 330 3.71 2.65 -7.16
C ALA A 330 2.38 2.03 -7.62
N HIS A 331 1.33 2.17 -6.81
CA HIS A 331 -0.02 1.71 -7.16
C HIS A 331 -0.59 2.43 -8.38
N LEU A 332 -0.40 3.75 -8.50
CA LEU A 332 -0.89 4.50 -9.65
C LEU A 332 -0.18 4.07 -10.94
N ALA A 333 1.16 4.00 -10.93
CA ALA A 333 1.94 3.59 -12.10
C ALA A 333 1.54 2.18 -12.56
N ALA A 334 1.37 1.26 -11.61
CA ALA A 334 0.93 -0.10 -11.87
C ALA A 334 -0.52 -0.16 -12.38
N ALA A 335 -1.43 0.63 -11.82
CA ALA A 335 -2.83 0.74 -12.30
C ALA A 335 -2.94 1.35 -13.71
N MET A 336 -1.92 2.08 -14.15
CA MET A 336 -1.78 2.59 -15.52
C MET A 336 -1.03 1.63 -16.46
N SER A 337 -0.69 0.43 -16.00
CA SER A 337 0.13 -0.56 -16.72
C SER A 337 1.48 -0.05 -17.18
N LYS A 338 2.03 0.95 -16.48
CA LYS A 338 3.41 1.36 -16.67
C LYS A 338 4.31 0.28 -16.10
N PRO A 339 5.41 -0.13 -16.78
CA PRO A 339 6.44 -0.95 -16.16
C PRO A 339 6.86 -0.32 -14.84
N THR A 340 6.73 -1.07 -13.75
CA THR A 340 6.88 -0.54 -12.40
C THR A 340 7.73 -1.48 -11.57
N TRP A 341 8.86 -0.99 -11.05
CA TRP A 341 9.71 -1.74 -10.14
C TRP A 341 9.48 -1.25 -8.72
N VAL A 342 9.05 -2.15 -7.84
CA VAL A 342 8.74 -1.82 -6.44
C VAL A 342 9.82 -2.36 -5.52
N MET A 343 10.44 -1.47 -4.76
CA MET A 343 11.36 -1.81 -3.69
C MET A 343 10.58 -2.06 -2.40
N LEU A 344 10.75 -3.25 -1.83
CA LEU A 344 10.02 -3.71 -0.67
C LEU A 344 10.98 -3.94 0.50
N SER A 345 10.56 -3.46 1.67
CA SER A 345 11.22 -3.79 2.93
C SER A 345 11.05 -5.28 3.23
N TYR A 346 11.82 -5.78 4.19
CA TYR A 346 11.78 -7.19 4.57
C TYR A 346 10.39 -7.65 5.05
N HIS A 347 9.60 -6.72 5.61
CA HIS A 347 8.20 -6.92 5.98
C HIS A 347 7.28 -6.12 5.04
N PRO A 348 6.94 -6.68 3.87
CA PRO A 348 6.15 -5.99 2.88
C PRO A 348 4.68 -5.84 3.32
N ASP A 349 3.97 -4.91 2.68
CA ASP A 349 2.52 -4.91 2.72
C ASP A 349 1.94 -6.19 2.07
N PHE A 350 0.77 -6.63 2.53
CA PHE A 350 0.15 -7.89 2.09
C PHE A 350 -0.06 -7.96 0.58
N ARG A 351 -0.27 -6.81 -0.08
CA ARG A 351 -0.51 -6.73 -1.54
C ARG A 351 0.65 -7.29 -2.33
N TRP A 352 1.84 -7.25 -1.77
CA TRP A 352 3.06 -7.70 -2.43
C TRP A 352 3.45 -9.12 -2.05
N LEU A 353 2.83 -9.73 -1.03
CA LEU A 353 3.15 -11.07 -0.52
C LEU A 353 4.63 -11.23 -0.10
N LEU A 354 5.06 -12.43 0.29
CA LEU A 354 6.37 -12.64 0.93
C LEU A 354 7.54 -12.90 -0.04
N THR A 355 7.36 -13.80 -1.01
CA THR A 355 8.51 -14.43 -1.70
C THR A 355 8.58 -14.16 -3.20
N ARG A 356 7.51 -13.65 -3.80
CA ARG A 356 7.40 -13.50 -5.26
C ARG A 356 8.10 -12.27 -5.80
N GLN A 357 8.51 -12.33 -7.06
CA GLN A 357 9.12 -11.21 -7.80
C GLN A 357 8.15 -10.49 -8.74
N ASP A 358 6.93 -11.01 -8.88
CA ASP A 358 5.81 -10.44 -9.63
C ASP A 358 4.71 -9.94 -8.66
N SER A 359 3.65 -9.32 -9.19
CA SER A 359 2.47 -8.94 -8.41
C SER A 359 1.21 -9.61 -8.97
N PRO A 360 0.40 -10.27 -8.13
CA PRO A 360 -0.90 -10.79 -8.58
C PRO A 360 -1.91 -9.65 -8.84
N TRP A 361 -1.66 -8.45 -8.32
CA TRP A 361 -2.55 -7.29 -8.50
C TRP A 361 -2.28 -6.48 -9.76
N TYR A 362 -1.07 -6.59 -10.30
CA TYR A 362 -0.56 -5.73 -11.36
C TYR A 362 0.46 -6.47 -12.23
N ASP A 363 0.12 -6.73 -13.49
CA ASP A 363 0.96 -7.50 -14.41
C ASP A 363 2.24 -6.75 -14.82
N SER A 364 2.22 -5.41 -14.72
CA SER A 364 3.36 -4.55 -15.07
C SER A 364 4.42 -4.43 -13.97
N VAL A 365 4.21 -5.07 -12.80
CA VAL A 365 5.04 -4.90 -11.62
C VAL A 365 6.13 -5.97 -11.49
N LYS A 366 7.34 -5.52 -11.20
CA LYS A 366 8.47 -6.34 -10.74
C LYS A 366 8.88 -5.94 -9.32
N LEU A 367 9.11 -6.90 -8.44
CA LEU A 367 9.42 -6.68 -7.03
C LEU A 367 10.88 -6.93 -6.71
N PHE A 368 11.48 -6.01 -5.94
CA PHE A 368 12.84 -6.09 -5.43
C PHE A 368 12.79 -6.02 -3.90
N ARG A 369 13.29 -7.05 -3.23
CA ARG A 369 13.07 -7.24 -1.79
C ARG A 369 14.35 -7.11 -1.00
N GLN A 370 14.27 -6.37 0.08
CA GLN A 370 15.25 -6.40 1.15
C GLN A 370 15.31 -7.80 1.76
N ASP A 371 16.52 -8.25 2.07
CA ASP A 371 16.75 -9.54 2.74
C ASP A 371 16.73 -9.40 4.28
N ALA A 372 16.94 -10.51 4.99
CA ALA A 372 16.90 -10.55 6.45
C ALA A 372 17.98 -9.69 7.14
N SER A 373 18.96 -9.16 6.41
CA SER A 373 19.91 -8.18 6.94
C SER A 373 19.31 -6.78 7.09
N LEU A 374 18.06 -6.57 6.67
CA LEU A 374 17.37 -5.27 6.70
C LEU A 374 18.16 -4.16 5.98
N ASN A 375 18.96 -4.53 4.97
CA ASN A 375 19.81 -3.60 4.24
C ASN A 375 19.33 -3.41 2.80
N TRP A 376 19.18 -2.17 2.40
CA TRP A 376 18.73 -1.77 1.06
C TRP A 376 19.84 -1.82 -0.01
N GLN A 377 21.10 -1.98 0.37
CA GLN A 377 22.24 -1.97 -0.56
C GLN A 377 22.19 -3.14 -1.56
N SER A 378 21.73 -4.31 -1.14
CA SER A 378 21.54 -5.46 -2.04
C SER A 378 20.44 -5.18 -3.08
N VAL A 379 19.36 -4.50 -2.67
CA VAL A 379 18.25 -4.06 -3.53
C VAL A 379 18.74 -3.08 -4.59
N ILE A 380 19.43 -2.01 -4.18
CA ILE A 380 19.98 -1.00 -5.12
C ILE A 380 20.94 -1.64 -6.11
N LYS A 381 21.85 -2.51 -5.66
CA LYS A 381 22.80 -3.19 -6.53
C LYS A 381 22.09 -4.04 -7.59
N ASN A 382 21.02 -4.75 -7.23
CA ASN A 382 20.23 -5.56 -8.16
C ASN A 382 19.53 -4.66 -9.20
N ILE A 383 18.91 -3.57 -8.76
CA ILE A 383 18.27 -2.59 -9.68
C ILE A 383 19.31 -2.00 -10.64
N GLN A 384 20.48 -1.59 -10.15
CA GLN A 384 21.55 -1.06 -11.01
C GLN A 384 21.96 -2.06 -12.08
N GLN A 385 22.18 -3.32 -11.71
CA GLN A 385 22.57 -4.37 -12.66
C GLN A 385 21.52 -4.57 -13.75
N GLN A 386 20.23 -4.58 -13.39
CA GLN A 386 19.15 -4.76 -14.36
C GLN A 386 18.97 -3.53 -15.26
N LEU A 387 19.05 -2.31 -14.72
CA LEU A 387 19.00 -1.09 -15.52
C LEU A 387 20.18 -1.01 -16.49
N GLN A 388 21.39 -1.33 -16.05
CA GLN A 388 22.57 -1.36 -16.91
C GLN A 388 22.41 -2.33 -18.09
N HIS A 389 21.71 -3.46 -17.87
CA HIS A 389 21.40 -4.39 -18.94
C HIS A 389 20.43 -3.77 -19.95
N ILE A 390 19.32 -3.19 -19.49
CA ILE A 390 18.33 -2.51 -20.34
C ILE A 390 18.96 -1.36 -21.14
N LEU A 391 19.81 -0.54 -20.50
CA LEU A 391 20.47 0.58 -21.16
C LEU A 391 21.42 0.10 -22.28
N LYS A 392 22.11 -1.04 -22.08
CA LYS A 392 22.97 -1.64 -23.11
C LYS A 392 22.20 -2.22 -24.29
N GLU A 393 20.99 -2.73 -24.07
CA GLU A 393 20.14 -3.26 -25.16
C GLU A 393 19.50 -2.16 -26.00
N ASN A 394 19.35 -0.96 -25.43
CA ASN A 394 18.78 0.22 -26.09
C ASN A 394 19.82 1.14 -26.75
N THR A 395 21.12 0.82 -26.65
CA THR A 395 22.23 1.52 -27.32
C THR A 395 22.65 0.74 -28.57
#